data_AF-A0A0F0CS46-F1
#
_entry.id   AF-A0A0F0CS46-F1
#
_cell.length_a   1.000
_cell.length_b   1.000
_cell.length_c   1.000
_cell.angle_alpha   90.00
_cell.angle_beta   90.00
_cell.angle_gamma   90.00
#
_symmetry.space_group_name_H-M   'P 1'
#
loop_
_entity.id
_entity.type
_entity.pdbx_description
1 polymer ?
#
loop_
_entity_poly.entity_id
_entity_poly.type
_entity_poly.pdbx_seq_one_letter_code
_entity_poly.pdbx_strand_id
1 'polypeptide(L)'
;MCLEGGVGSYDLSGIEEISDKEIRQGVAELFAREGILNGGEYARVLAGASYTLWGIEDAGLYKKNLKVYRDFSEERGKVEKTVQGFSRGIEIAKEKILNENLKIFLEAKE
;
A
#
# COMPACT_ATOMS: atom_id res chain seq x y z
N MET A 1 0.26 13.59 15.18
CA MET A 1 -0.43 12.85 14.10
C MET A 1 0.53 11.79 13.58
N CYS A 2 0.03 10.56 13.43
CA CYS A 2 0.82 9.45 12.92
C CYS A 2 0.73 9.42 11.39
N LEU A 3 1.86 9.15 10.71
CA LEU A 3 1.92 9.03 9.26
C LEU A 3 2.34 7.63 8.85
N GLU A 4 1.56 7.03 7.96
CA GLU A 4 1.89 5.79 7.27
C GLU A 4 2.94 6.06 6.17
N GLY A 5 3.78 5.07 5.87
CA GLY A 5 4.79 5.18 4.82
C GLY A 5 6.00 6.07 5.17
N GLY A 6 6.10 6.53 6.41
CA GLY A 6 7.23 7.32 6.90
C GLY A 6 7.78 6.79 8.22
N VAL A 7 9.01 7.20 8.56
CA VAL A 7 9.74 6.73 9.75
C VAL A 7 10.16 7.91 10.59
N GLY A 8 9.78 7.91 11.87
CA GLY A 8 10.29 8.87 12.85
C GLY A 8 9.79 10.30 12.64
N SER A 9 10.58 11.28 13.08
CA SER A 9 10.21 12.70 13.02
C SER A 9 10.42 13.32 11.64
N TYR A 10 9.56 14.27 11.31
CA TYR A 10 9.66 15.08 10.09
C TYR A 10 10.25 16.45 10.41
N ASP A 11 11.20 16.90 9.59
CA ASP A 11 11.73 18.26 9.63
C ASP A 11 11.06 19.12 8.55
N LEU A 12 10.30 20.12 8.98
CA LEU A 12 9.60 21.07 8.11
C LEU A 12 10.08 22.52 8.34
N SER A 13 11.18 22.70 9.06
CA SER A 13 11.72 24.01 9.46
C SER A 13 11.86 24.98 8.29
N GLY A 14 12.36 24.49 7.14
CA GLY A 14 12.54 25.30 5.93
C GLY A 14 11.27 25.96 5.36
N ILE A 15 10.08 25.53 5.77
CA ILE A 15 8.80 26.14 5.39
C ILE A 15 8.12 26.76 6.61
N GLU A 16 8.23 26.13 7.79
CA GLU A 16 7.63 26.62 9.03
C GLU A 16 8.24 27.95 9.51
N GLU A 17 9.51 28.21 9.19
CA GLU A 17 10.22 29.46 9.53
C GLU A 17 9.75 30.69 8.74
N ILE A 18 8.97 30.49 7.67
CA ILE A 18 8.40 31.60 6.90
C ILE A 18 7.35 32.31 7.78
N SER A 19 7.69 33.49 8.31
CA SER A 19 6.86 34.23 9.25
C SER A 19 5.53 34.67 8.64
N ASP A 20 5.56 35.12 7.39
CA ASP A 20 4.39 35.58 6.66
C ASP A 20 3.48 34.39 6.31
N LYS A 21 2.23 34.45 6.79
CA LYS A 21 1.27 33.35 6.67
C LYS A 21 0.85 33.11 5.22
N GLU A 22 0.68 34.17 4.43
CA GLU A 22 0.23 34.08 3.04
C GLU A 22 1.35 33.49 2.17
N ILE A 23 2.58 33.94 2.38
CA ILE A 23 3.76 33.39 1.70
C ILE A 23 3.95 31.93 2.09
N ARG A 24 3.89 31.60 3.39
CA ARG A 24 4.03 30.22 3.88
C ARG A 24 2.98 29.30 3.28
N GLN A 25 1.73 29.74 3.24
CA GLN A 25 0.64 28.98 2.63
C GLN A 25 0.86 28.78 1.12
N GLY A 26 1.27 29.82 0.39
CA GLY A 26 1.54 29.73 -1.05
C GLY A 26 2.68 28.75 -1.37
N VAL A 27 3.76 28.75 -0.58
CA VAL A 27 4.86 27.79 -0.72
C VAL A 27 4.38 26.36 -0.40
N ALA A 28 3.63 26.18 0.68
CA ALA A 28 3.10 24.87 1.05
C ALA A 28 2.15 24.31 -0.01
N GLU A 29 1.29 25.15 -0.59
CA GLU A 29 0.37 24.77 -1.66
C GLU A 29 1.12 24.38 -2.95
N LEU A 30 2.13 25.16 -3.33
CA LEU A 30 3.00 24.82 -4.45
C LEU A 30 3.65 23.44 -4.23
N PHE A 31 4.26 23.22 -3.06
CA PHE A 31 4.96 21.97 -2.77
C PHE A 31 4.01 20.77 -2.66
N ALA A 32 2.81 20.96 -2.13
CA ALA A 32 1.79 19.91 -2.15
C ALA A 32 1.38 19.55 -3.59
N ARG A 33 1.21 20.56 -4.46
CA ARG A 33 0.85 20.35 -5.87
C ARG A 33 1.94 19.61 -6.65
N GLU A 34 3.21 19.91 -6.38
CA GLU A 34 4.36 19.23 -7.00
C GLU A 34 4.67 17.87 -6.35
N GLY A 35 3.91 17.45 -5.32
CA GLY A 35 4.13 16.17 -4.62
C GLY A 35 5.36 16.16 -3.71
N ILE A 36 5.92 17.32 -3.39
CA ILE A 36 7.03 17.48 -2.44
C ILE A 36 6.53 17.34 -1.00
N LEU A 37 5.33 17.87 -0.70
CA LEU A 37 4.65 17.67 0.57
C LEU A 37 3.48 16.71 0.42
N ASN A 38 3.33 15.82 1.39
CA ASN A 38 2.11 15.05 1.59
C ASN A 38 1.06 15.88 2.38
N GLY A 39 -0.17 15.36 2.45
CA GLY A 39 -1.27 16.05 3.12
C GLY A 39 -1.05 16.32 4.61
N GLY A 40 -0.36 15.42 5.32
CA GLY A 40 -0.05 15.60 6.74
C GLY A 40 0.99 16.69 6.97
N GLU A 41 2.02 16.76 6.14
CA GLU A 41 3.04 17.81 6.18
C GLU A 41 2.45 19.17 5.84
N TYR A 42 1.64 19.24 4.77
CA TYR A 42 0.91 20.45 4.39
C TYR A 42 0.02 20.95 5.53
N ALA A 43 -0.78 20.06 6.13
CA ALA A 43 -1.66 20.42 7.24
C ALA A 43 -0.88 20.91 8.46
N ARG A 44 0.31 20.37 8.73
CA ARG A 44 1.15 20.80 9.84
C ARG A 44 1.73 22.20 9.60
N VAL A 45 2.23 22.47 8.39
CA VAL A 45 2.76 23.79 8.01
C VAL A 45 1.69 24.88 8.16
N LEU A 46 0.45 24.60 7.74
CA LEU A 46 -0.66 25.54 7.88
C LEU A 46 -1.08 25.77 9.33
N ALA A 47 -1.00 24.72 10.16
CA ALA A 47 -1.33 24.76 11.57
C ALA A 47 -0.22 25.38 12.45
N GLY A 48 0.89 25.84 11.85
CA GLY A 48 1.98 26.54 12.54
C GLY A 48 2.67 25.67 13.59
N ALA A 49 2.98 24.41 13.26
CA ALA A 49 3.67 23.46 14.15
C ALA A 49 2.93 23.11 15.46
N SER A 50 1.61 23.30 15.53
CA SER A 50 0.79 23.00 16.73
C SER A 50 0.74 21.52 17.15
N TYR A 51 1.24 20.61 16.32
CA TYR A 51 1.30 19.18 16.63
C TYR A 51 2.45 18.48 15.88
N THR A 52 3.06 17.45 16.48
CA THR A 52 4.13 16.65 15.87
C THR A 52 3.61 15.69 14.80
N LEU A 53 4.37 15.54 13.71
CA LEU A 53 4.23 14.44 12.75
C LEU A 53 5.22 13.34 13.09
N TRP A 54 4.73 12.11 13.14
CA TRP A 54 5.54 10.94 13.47
C TRP A 54 5.22 9.78 12.52
N GLY A 55 6.23 9.35 11.78
CA GLY A 55 6.18 8.17 10.94
C GLY A 55 6.19 6.91 11.78
N ILE A 56 5.20 6.04 11.57
CA ILE A 56 5.02 4.79 12.33
C ILE A 56 5.54 3.55 11.59
N GLU A 57 6.13 3.72 10.42
CA GLU A 57 6.60 2.60 9.59
C GLU A 57 7.80 1.89 10.23
N ASP A 58 7.77 0.55 10.22
CA ASP A 58 8.96 -0.25 10.48
C ASP A 58 9.74 -0.43 9.17
N ALA A 59 10.86 0.29 9.05
CA ALA A 59 11.70 0.26 7.86
C ALA A 59 12.26 -1.14 7.53
N GLY A 60 12.50 -1.97 8.56
CA GLY A 60 12.97 -3.33 8.38
C GLY A 60 11.88 -4.23 7.79
N LEU A 61 10.67 -4.13 8.33
CA LEU A 61 9.50 -4.85 7.83
C LEU A 61 9.14 -4.40 6.41
N TYR A 62 9.14 -3.09 6.14
CA TYR A 62 8.90 -2.53 4.80
C TYR A 62 9.87 -3.13 3.78
N LYS A 63 11.19 -3.10 4.05
CA LYS A 63 12.20 -3.63 3.14
C LYS A 63 12.05 -5.14 2.93
N LYS A 64 11.71 -5.89 3.99
CA LYS A 64 11.44 -7.33 3.90
C LYS A 64 10.26 -7.61 2.98
N ASN A 65 9.14 -6.90 3.16
CA ASN A 65 7.94 -7.06 2.35
C ASN A 65 8.19 -6.66 0.89
N LEU A 66 8.91 -5.55 0.67
CA LEU A 66 9.29 -5.10 -0.67
C LEU A 66 10.14 -6.15 -1.39
N LYS A 67 11.09 -6.79 -0.69
CA LYS A 67 11.89 -7.88 -1.26
C LYS A 67 11.01 -9.08 -1.62
N VAL A 68 10.18 -9.55 -0.70
CA VAL A 68 9.27 -10.69 -0.95
C VAL A 68 8.37 -10.41 -2.15
N TYR A 69 7.81 -9.20 -2.24
CA TYR A 69 6.99 -8.79 -3.37
C TYR A 69 7.75 -8.84 -4.69
N ARG A 70 8.97 -8.30 -4.73
CA ARG A 70 9.82 -8.32 -5.93
C ARG A 70 10.17 -9.74 -6.35
N ASP A 71 10.66 -10.55 -5.41
CA ASP A 71 11.01 -11.95 -5.66
C ASP A 71 9.79 -12.73 -6.20
N PHE A 72 8.60 -12.51 -5.63
CA PHE A 72 7.37 -13.17 -6.09
C PHE A 72 6.92 -12.66 -7.46
N SER A 73 7.04 -11.35 -7.73
CA SER A 73 6.59 -10.74 -8.98
C SER A 73 7.29 -11.36 -10.20
N GLU A 74 8.58 -11.69 -10.06
CA GLU A 74 9.37 -12.37 -11.11
C GLU A 74 8.83 -13.77 -11.45
N GLU A 75 8.30 -14.48 -10.46
CA GLU A 75 7.81 -15.86 -10.59
C GLU A 75 6.29 -15.96 -10.75
N ARG A 76 5.57 -14.85 -10.57
CA ARG A 76 4.10 -14.78 -10.55
C ARG A 76 3.47 -15.48 -11.75
N GLY A 77 3.97 -15.21 -12.96
CA GLY A 77 3.42 -15.80 -14.18
C GLY A 77 3.58 -17.33 -14.25
N LYS A 78 4.65 -17.90 -13.67
CA LYS A 78 4.82 -19.36 -13.61
C LYS A 78 3.88 -19.97 -12.58
N VAL A 79 3.78 -19.35 -11.40
CA VAL A 79 2.87 -19.79 -10.33
C VAL A 79 1.42 -19.76 -10.82
N GLU A 80 0.98 -18.68 -11.45
CA GLU A 80 -0.38 -18.56 -12.01
C GLU A 80 -0.67 -19.67 -13.03
N LYS A 81 0.26 -19.94 -13.96
CA LYS A 81 0.12 -21.04 -14.93
C LYS A 81 0.00 -22.41 -14.25
N THR A 82 0.83 -22.67 -13.25
CA THR A 82 0.80 -23.94 -12.51
C THR A 82 -0.51 -24.11 -11.75
N VAL A 83 -0.97 -23.08 -11.04
CA VAL A 83 -2.26 -23.11 -10.32
C VAL A 83 -3.42 -23.33 -11.30
N GLN A 84 -3.45 -22.61 -12.42
CA GLN A 84 -4.45 -22.81 -13.47
C GLN A 84 -4.39 -24.21 -14.09
N GLY A 85 -3.19 -24.80 -14.19
CA GLY A 85 -3.01 -26.20 -14.59
C GLY A 85 -3.67 -27.17 -13.62
N PHE A 86 -3.43 -27.01 -12.32
CA PHE A 86 -4.06 -27.84 -11.30
C PHE A 86 -5.57 -27.67 -11.25
N SER A 87 -6.09 -26.44 -11.29
CA SER A 87 -7.52 -26.17 -11.33
C SER A 87 -8.19 -26.91 -12.50
N ARG A 88 -7.64 -26.80 -13.72
CA ARG A 88 -8.17 -27.54 -14.88
C ARG A 88 -8.10 -29.06 -14.70
N GLY A 89 -7.00 -29.56 -14.15
CA GLY A 89 -6.84 -30.99 -13.87
C GLY A 89 -7.89 -31.52 -12.88
N ILE A 90 -8.17 -30.74 -11.83
CA ILE A 90 -9.21 -31.06 -10.84
C ILE A 90 -10.59 -31.09 -11.49
N GLU A 91 -10.95 -30.10 -12.31
CA GLU A 91 -12.25 -30.10 -13.00
C GLU A 91 -12.43 -31.31 -13.93
N ILE A 92 -11.39 -31.68 -14.68
CA ILE A 92 -11.42 -32.88 -15.52
C ILE A 92 -11.57 -34.15 -14.67
N ALA A 93 -10.92 -34.21 -13.51
CA ALA A 93 -11.01 -35.36 -12.61
C ALA A 93 -12.40 -35.46 -11.96
N LYS A 94 -12.98 -34.32 -11.53
CA LYS A 94 -14.34 -34.25 -11.00
C LYS A 94 -15.35 -34.84 -11.97
N GLU A 95 -15.26 -34.47 -13.25
CA GLU A 95 -16.15 -35.01 -14.29
C GLU A 95 -16.10 -36.54 -14.42
N LYS A 96 -14.93 -37.14 -14.19
CA LYS A 96 -14.70 -38.59 -14.37
C LYS A 96 -14.97 -39.42 -13.12
N ILE A 97 -14.78 -38.84 -11.94
CA ILE A 97 -14.79 -39.56 -10.66
C ILE A 97 -16.12 -39.35 -9.92
N LEU A 98 -16.71 -38.17 -10.04
CA LEU A 98 -17.94 -37.85 -9.31
C LEU A 98 -19.16 -38.43 -10.03
N ASN A 99 -20.05 -39.04 -9.26
CA ASN A 99 -21.41 -39.32 -9.70
C ASN A 99 -22.28 -38.07 -9.61
N GLU A 100 -23.44 -38.08 -10.28
CA GLU A 100 -24.32 -36.90 -10.37
C GLU A 100 -24.74 -36.33 -9.02
N ASN A 101 -25.01 -37.20 -8.03
CA ASN A 101 -25.39 -36.75 -6.69
C ASN A 101 -24.27 -35.95 -6.00
N LEU A 102 -23.01 -36.33 -6.22
CA LEU A 102 -21.85 -35.64 -5.65
C LEU A 102 -21.53 -34.34 -6.41
N LYS A 103 -21.80 -34.27 -7.72
CA LYS A 103 -21.66 -33.02 -8.50
C LYS A 103 -22.64 -31.97 -8.01
N ILE A 104 -23.92 -32.34 -7.90
CA ILE A 104 -25.00 -31.47 -7.39
C ILE A 104 -24.69 -30.95 -5.98
N PHE A 105 -24.14 -31.79 -5.10
CA PHE A 105 -23.76 -31.38 -3.74
C PHE A 105 -22.65 -30.32 -3.71
N LEU A 106 -21.69 -30.38 -4.64
CA LEU A 106 -20.57 -29.42 -4.70
C LEU A 106 -21.00 -28.07 -5.28
N GLU A 107 -21.83 -28.05 -6.33
CA GLU A 107 -22.35 -26.81 -6.94
C GLU A 107 -23.27 -26.03 -6.00
N ALA A 108 -24.02 -26.71 -5.13
CA ALA A 108 -24.90 -26.07 -4.15
C ALA A 108 -24.15 -25.36 -3.00
N LYS A 109 -22.81 -25.47 -2.95
CA LYS A 109 -21.96 -24.90 -1.89
C LYS A 109 -21.11 -23.71 -2.33
N GLU A 110 -21.06 -23.40 -3.63
CA GLU A 110 -20.49 -22.17 -4.18
C GLU A 110 -21.52 -21.03 -4.19
#